data_AF-A0A4R4ELC2-F1
#
_entry.id   AF-A0A4R4ELC2-F1
#
_cell.length_a   1.000
_cell.length_b   1.000
_cell.length_c   1.000
_cell.angle_alpha   90.00
_cell.angle_beta   90.00
_cell.angle_gamma   90.00
#
_symmetry.space_group_name_H-M   'P 1'
#
loop_
_entity.id
_entity.type
_entity.pdbx_description
1 polymer ?
#
loop_
_entity_poly.entity_id
_entity_poly.type
_entity_poly.pdbx_seq_one_letter_code
_entity_poly.pdbx_strand_id
1 'polypeptide(L)'
;MYAEYDQILLIYEIRDIVNVCQLKHGNTSKAAKVVTKDTAYILRTLHSRWQGEWEYQISEYLGPFRIAPRIIPTKYGAAYAVVAGNYYNLQEFIATDTEVTQGINSEMLGQTIGTMHYLMNQVKLENYQEDRFKLETQYTKALRKWNLTDFTTYVPNLDELVHELKILDTTNDGDLIHGDLGKWNMLFHSDQITVIDFGEVRYGSRYMDLAAVVTSIWGKVQTVETCKSQVLKFLDWYTHFNGTVDYAKLISYIKLWNLRGFLSILTKTDELINAVNYYDKLRNNESILIDVLGKSES
;
A
#
# COMPACT_ATOMS: atom_id res chain seq x y z
N MET A 1 -28.28 -3.65 12.26
CA MET A 1 -26.82 -3.76 12.02
C MET A 1 -26.40 -5.21 11.81
N TYR A 2 -26.88 -6.17 12.62
CA TYR A 2 -26.57 -7.60 12.43
C TYR A 2 -27.14 -8.25 11.16
N ALA A 3 -28.36 -7.87 10.73
CA ALA A 3 -29.03 -8.53 9.60
C ALA A 3 -28.26 -8.49 8.26
N GLU A 4 -27.51 -7.41 7.99
CA GLU A 4 -26.69 -7.32 6.78
C GLU A 4 -25.48 -8.28 6.86
N TYR A 5 -24.80 -8.32 8.00
CA TYR A 5 -23.68 -9.25 8.23
C TYR A 5 -24.13 -10.71 8.14
N ASP A 6 -25.29 -11.04 8.71
CA ASP A 6 -25.84 -12.39 8.66
C ASP A 6 -26.13 -12.82 7.21
N GLN A 7 -26.68 -11.92 6.39
CA GLN A 7 -26.93 -12.19 4.97
C GLN A 7 -25.63 -12.42 4.20
N ILE A 8 -24.61 -11.58 4.44
CA ILE A 8 -23.31 -11.72 3.77
C ILE A 8 -22.63 -13.03 4.19
N LEU A 9 -22.56 -13.32 5.49
CA LEU A 9 -21.87 -14.50 6.02
C LEU A 9 -22.57 -15.81 5.63
N LEU A 10 -23.88 -15.80 5.42
CA LEU A 10 -24.62 -16.92 4.83
C LEU A 10 -24.21 -17.21 3.38
N ILE A 11 -23.85 -16.20 2.59
CA ILE A 11 -23.35 -16.37 1.21
C ILE A 11 -21.97 -17.02 1.20
N TYR A 12 -21.15 -16.74 2.22
CA TYR A 12 -19.83 -17.34 2.43
C TYR A 12 -19.84 -18.66 3.22
N GLU A 13 -21.02 -19.14 3.62
CA GLU A 13 -21.18 -20.33 4.47
C GLU A 13 -20.43 -20.27 5.81
N ILE A 14 -20.19 -19.08 6.33
CA ILE A 14 -19.58 -18.90 7.66
C ILE A 14 -20.66 -19.12 8.72
N ARG A 15 -20.41 -20.10 9.59
CA ARG A 15 -21.30 -20.50 10.69
C ARG A 15 -20.65 -20.22 12.04
N ASP A 16 -21.39 -20.50 13.11
CA ASP A 16 -20.88 -20.44 14.49
C ASP A 16 -20.24 -19.08 14.85
N ILE A 17 -20.85 -18.00 14.36
CA ILE A 17 -20.39 -16.64 14.62
C ILE A 17 -20.54 -16.33 16.10
N VAL A 18 -19.42 -16.04 16.76
CA VAL A 18 -19.34 -15.64 18.17
C VAL A 18 -19.46 -14.13 18.27
N ASN A 19 -18.80 -13.39 17.39
CA ASN A 19 -18.77 -11.93 17.44
C ASN A 19 -18.46 -11.31 16.07
N VAL A 20 -18.94 -10.08 15.84
CA VAL A 20 -18.56 -9.22 14.71
C VAL A 20 -18.16 -7.86 15.25
N CYS A 21 -16.90 -7.47 15.07
CA CYS A 21 -16.35 -6.22 15.57
C CYS A 21 -15.91 -5.32 14.43
N GLN A 22 -16.43 -4.09 14.37
CA GLN A 22 -15.95 -3.09 13.40
C GLN A 22 -14.50 -2.71 13.71
N LEU A 23 -13.66 -2.76 12.69
CA LEU A 23 -12.31 -2.24 12.76
C LEU A 23 -12.36 -0.74 12.49
N LYS A 24 -11.86 0.05 13.43
CA LYS A 24 -11.85 1.52 13.35
C LYS A 24 -10.64 2.08 12.57
N HIS A 25 -9.85 1.22 11.92
CA HIS A 25 -8.59 1.61 11.29
C HIS A 25 -8.64 1.29 9.80
N GLY A 26 -8.85 2.34 8.99
CA GLY A 26 -8.99 2.30 7.54
C GLY A 26 -9.72 3.55 7.05
N ASN A 27 -9.15 4.26 6.07
CA ASN A 27 -9.70 5.55 5.61
C ASN A 27 -10.72 5.41 4.46
N THR A 28 -10.82 4.23 3.84
CA THR A 28 -11.48 4.06 2.53
C THR A 28 -12.49 2.92 2.49
N SER A 29 -12.21 1.78 3.13
CA SER A 29 -13.15 0.64 3.22
C SER A 29 -13.61 0.40 4.66
N LYS A 30 -14.91 0.12 4.84
CA LYS A 30 -15.41 -0.43 6.11
C LYS A 30 -14.90 -1.86 6.24
N ALA A 31 -14.31 -2.18 7.38
CA ALA A 31 -13.81 -3.52 7.69
C ALA A 31 -14.35 -4.01 9.04
N ALA A 32 -14.66 -5.29 9.12
CA ALA A 32 -15.12 -5.94 10.34
C ALA A 32 -14.34 -7.24 10.56
N LYS A 33 -13.92 -7.48 11.80
CA LYS A 33 -13.42 -8.78 12.23
C LYS A 33 -14.59 -9.66 12.61
N VAL A 34 -14.76 -10.77 11.91
CA VAL A 34 -15.77 -11.79 12.18
C VAL A 34 -15.10 -12.94 12.92
N VAL A 35 -15.52 -13.19 14.16
CA VAL A 35 -14.97 -14.24 15.02
C VAL A 35 -15.96 -15.40 15.06
N THR A 36 -15.49 -16.59 14.71
CA THR A 36 -16.22 -17.85 14.85
C THR A 36 -15.68 -18.65 16.05
N LYS A 37 -16.23 -19.83 16.31
CA LYS A 37 -15.68 -20.73 17.35
C LYS A 37 -14.25 -21.18 17.06
N ASP A 38 -13.91 -21.38 15.79
CA ASP A 38 -12.65 -22.03 15.39
C ASP A 38 -11.61 -21.05 14.84
N THR A 39 -12.06 -19.95 14.21
CA THR A 39 -11.17 -19.00 13.54
C THR A 39 -11.77 -17.60 13.44
N ALA A 40 -11.03 -16.66 12.85
CA ALA A 40 -11.50 -15.33 12.53
C ALA A 40 -11.30 -14.98 11.05
N TYR A 41 -12.10 -14.03 10.59
CA TYR A 41 -12.07 -13.50 9.24
C TYR A 41 -12.09 -11.98 9.25
N ILE A 42 -11.66 -11.38 8.16
CA ILE A 42 -11.80 -9.96 7.85
C ILE A 42 -12.83 -9.81 6.73
N LEU A 43 -13.96 -9.20 7.05
CA LEU A 43 -14.99 -8.85 6.08
C LEU A 43 -14.82 -7.38 5.70
N ARG A 44 -14.70 -7.08 4.41
CA ARG A 44 -14.47 -5.70 3.92
C ARG A 44 -15.48 -5.33 2.86
N THR A 45 -15.88 -4.06 2.86
CA THR A 45 -16.59 -3.46 1.73
C THR A 45 -15.59 -3.09 0.64
N LEU A 46 -15.91 -3.41 -0.61
CA LEU A 46 -15.13 -3.09 -1.79
C LEU A 46 -15.72 -1.89 -2.53
N HIS A 47 -14.87 -1.14 -3.24
CA HIS A 47 -15.29 -0.01 -4.05
C HIS A 47 -16.01 -0.45 -5.33
N SER A 48 -15.63 -1.60 -5.89
CA SER A 48 -16.20 -2.11 -7.13
C SER A 48 -16.11 -3.62 -7.23
N ARG A 49 -16.87 -4.18 -8.17
CA ARG A 49 -16.73 -5.55 -8.64
C ARG A 49 -15.29 -5.89 -9.03
N TRP A 50 -14.64 -5.02 -9.80
CA TRP A 50 -13.30 -5.28 -10.35
C TRP A 50 -12.25 -5.42 -9.26
N GLN A 51 -12.34 -4.60 -8.21
CA GLN A 51 -11.48 -4.73 -7.04
C GLN A 51 -11.61 -6.14 -6.43
N GLY A 52 -12.83 -6.67 -6.29
CA GLY A 52 -13.05 -8.01 -5.76
C GLY A 52 -12.43 -9.12 -6.62
N GLU A 53 -12.61 -9.04 -7.94
CA GLU A 53 -12.02 -10.01 -8.88
C GLU A 53 -10.49 -9.97 -8.86
N TRP A 54 -9.90 -8.78 -8.84
CA TRP A 54 -8.44 -8.63 -8.86
C TRP A 54 -7.80 -9.04 -7.55
N GLU A 55 -8.32 -8.58 -6.41
CA GLU A 55 -7.81 -9.00 -5.10
C GLU A 55 -7.88 -10.53 -4.98
N TYR A 56 -8.95 -11.17 -5.47
CA TYR A 56 -9.08 -12.62 -5.46
C TYR A 56 -8.03 -13.32 -6.33
N GLN A 57 -7.86 -12.87 -7.59
CA GLN A 57 -6.82 -13.44 -8.46
C GLN A 57 -5.42 -13.28 -7.87
N ILE A 58 -5.10 -12.12 -7.30
CA ILE A 58 -3.82 -11.86 -6.65
C ILE A 58 -3.64 -12.77 -5.43
N SER A 59 -4.68 -12.91 -4.60
CA SER A 59 -4.70 -13.83 -3.46
C SER A 59 -4.41 -15.27 -3.90
N GLU A 60 -4.93 -15.74 -5.03
CA GLU A 60 -4.68 -17.11 -5.50
C GLU A 60 -3.20 -17.32 -5.90
N TYR A 61 -2.53 -16.29 -6.43
CA TYR A 61 -1.10 -16.37 -6.79
C TYR A 61 -0.17 -16.17 -5.58
N LEU A 62 -0.52 -15.28 -4.65
CA LEU A 62 0.33 -14.88 -3.52
C LEU A 62 0.07 -15.69 -2.24
N GLY A 63 -1.16 -16.19 -2.06
CA GLY A 63 -1.59 -16.94 -0.89
C GLY A 63 -0.76 -18.20 -0.61
N PRO A 64 -0.38 -19.02 -1.60
CA PRO A 64 0.51 -20.18 -1.40
C PRO A 64 1.87 -19.83 -0.80
N PHE A 65 2.31 -18.59 -0.95
CA PHE A 65 3.57 -18.07 -0.40
C PHE A 65 3.37 -17.28 0.90
N ARG A 66 2.14 -17.23 1.43
CA ARG A 66 1.73 -16.44 2.61
C ARG A 66 2.03 -14.94 2.46
N ILE A 67 2.17 -14.46 1.22
CA ILE A 67 2.43 -13.04 0.91
C ILE A 67 1.14 -12.21 0.98
N ALA A 68 -0.02 -12.80 0.67
CA ALA A 68 -1.32 -12.14 0.79
C ALA A 68 -2.29 -13.01 1.61
N PRO A 69 -3.26 -12.41 2.34
CA PRO A 69 -4.34 -13.17 2.95
C PRO A 69 -5.14 -13.88 1.89
N ARG A 70 -5.51 -15.13 2.18
CA ARG A 70 -6.43 -15.86 1.33
C ARG A 70 -7.81 -15.20 1.37
N ILE A 71 -8.38 -14.98 0.19
CA ILE A 71 -9.79 -14.60 0.04
C ILE A 71 -10.64 -15.88 0.01
N ILE A 72 -11.64 -15.91 0.88
CA ILE A 72 -12.63 -16.98 0.96
C ILE A 72 -13.67 -16.73 -0.14
N PRO A 73 -13.84 -17.64 -1.12
CA PRO A 73 -14.88 -17.50 -2.11
C PRO A 73 -16.26 -17.73 -1.48
N THR A 74 -17.30 -17.21 -2.11
CA THR A 74 -18.68 -17.54 -1.76
C THR A 74 -18.98 -19.02 -2.00
N LYS A 75 -20.10 -19.53 -1.48
CA LYS A 75 -20.55 -20.91 -1.76
C LYS A 75 -20.79 -21.24 -3.23
N TYR A 76 -20.87 -20.22 -4.08
CA TYR A 76 -20.99 -20.35 -5.53
C TYR A 76 -19.65 -20.17 -6.27
N GLY A 77 -18.54 -20.06 -5.54
CA GLY A 77 -17.20 -19.87 -6.10
C GLY A 77 -16.87 -18.42 -6.49
N ALA A 78 -17.76 -17.45 -6.27
CA ALA A 78 -17.48 -16.05 -6.60
C ALA A 78 -16.49 -15.40 -5.61
N ALA A 79 -15.66 -14.49 -6.11
CA ALA A 79 -14.65 -13.73 -5.35
C ALA A 79 -15.25 -12.81 -4.26
N TYR A 80 -16.47 -12.33 -4.48
CA TYR A 80 -17.13 -11.35 -3.60
C TYR A 80 -18.64 -11.63 -3.53
N ALA A 81 -19.29 -11.13 -2.47
CA ALA A 81 -20.74 -11.13 -2.32
C ALA A 81 -21.31 -9.75 -2.68
N VAL A 82 -22.56 -9.72 -3.18
CA VAL A 82 -23.32 -8.49 -3.43
C VAL A 82 -24.54 -8.47 -2.52
N VAL A 83 -24.62 -7.47 -1.63
CA VAL A 83 -25.75 -7.28 -0.73
C VAL A 83 -26.13 -5.80 -0.72
N ALA A 84 -27.41 -5.51 -0.95
CA ALA A 84 -27.95 -4.14 -1.04
C ALA A 84 -27.16 -3.21 -2.01
N GLY A 85 -26.63 -3.78 -3.10
CA GLY A 85 -25.85 -3.03 -4.11
C GLY A 85 -24.39 -2.77 -3.73
N ASN A 86 -23.94 -3.20 -2.55
CA ASN A 86 -22.55 -3.09 -2.12
C ASN A 86 -21.80 -4.42 -2.36
N TYR A 87 -20.50 -4.29 -2.60
CA TYR A 87 -19.58 -5.41 -2.83
C TYR A 87 -18.82 -5.73 -1.54
N TYR A 88 -18.65 -7.01 -1.23
CA TYR A 88 -17.95 -7.47 -0.03
C TYR A 88 -17.00 -8.60 -0.35
N ASN A 89 -15.77 -8.59 0.19
CA ASN A 89 -14.93 -9.80 0.24
C ASN A 89 -14.71 -10.26 1.68
N LEU A 90 -14.41 -11.55 1.81
CA LEU A 90 -14.06 -12.19 3.08
C LEU A 90 -12.64 -12.72 2.97
N GLN A 91 -11.79 -12.39 3.94
CA GLN A 91 -10.39 -12.76 3.99
C GLN A 91 -10.09 -13.54 5.27
N GLU A 92 -9.13 -14.45 5.23
CA GLU A 92 -8.58 -15.05 6.45
C GLU A 92 -8.02 -13.96 7.37
N PHE A 93 -8.31 -14.06 8.66
CA PHE A 93 -7.69 -13.16 9.65
C PHE A 93 -6.26 -13.62 9.92
N ILE A 94 -5.31 -12.70 9.76
CA ILE A 94 -3.91 -12.92 10.11
C ILE A 94 -3.64 -12.22 11.44
N ALA A 95 -3.33 -13.02 12.47
CA ALA A 95 -2.99 -12.51 13.79
C ALA A 95 -1.57 -11.96 13.78
N THR A 96 -1.38 -10.66 14.04
CA THR A 96 -0.05 -10.08 14.21
C THR A 96 0.55 -10.50 15.54
N ASP A 97 1.85 -10.80 15.56
CA ASP A 97 2.58 -10.93 16.81
C ASP A 97 2.59 -9.56 17.50
N THR A 98 1.99 -9.47 18.69
CA THR A 98 1.91 -8.21 19.48
C THR A 98 3.28 -7.63 19.86
N GLU A 99 4.35 -8.39 19.62
CA GLU A 99 5.72 -8.11 20.05
C GLU A 99 6.74 -8.03 18.91
N VAL A 100 6.36 -7.69 17.67
CA VAL A 100 7.38 -7.32 16.66
C VAL A 100 7.96 -5.93 16.99
N THR A 101 8.71 -5.91 18.08
CA THR A 101 9.60 -4.85 18.56
C THR A 101 10.97 -4.95 17.89
N GLN A 102 11.25 -6.04 17.18
CA GLN A 102 12.46 -6.20 16.40
C GLN A 102 12.31 -5.42 15.09
N GLY A 103 13.38 -4.71 14.71
CA GLY A 103 13.40 -3.87 13.51
C GLY A 103 13.04 -4.63 12.22
N ILE A 104 12.81 -3.89 11.14
CA ILE A 104 12.49 -4.48 9.84
C ILE A 104 13.62 -5.42 9.41
N ASN A 105 13.30 -6.71 9.21
CA ASN A 105 14.22 -7.65 8.56
C ASN A 105 14.25 -7.34 7.06
N SER A 106 15.25 -6.58 6.62
CA SER A 106 15.35 -6.12 5.22
C SER A 106 15.57 -7.26 4.22
N GLU A 107 16.13 -8.40 4.62
CA GLU A 107 16.26 -9.57 3.72
C GLU A 107 14.88 -10.14 3.42
N MET A 108 14.12 -10.44 4.47
CA MET A 108 12.77 -10.97 4.36
C MET A 108 11.88 -10.00 3.59
N LEU A 109 12.02 -8.69 3.85
CA LEU A 109 11.29 -7.67 3.08
C LEU A 109 11.66 -7.69 1.60
N GLY A 110 12.94 -7.78 1.26
CA GLY A 110 13.40 -7.86 -0.13
C GLY A 110 12.90 -9.12 -0.84
N GLN A 111 12.94 -10.26 -0.15
CA GLN A 111 12.42 -11.54 -0.64
C GLN A 111 10.90 -11.50 -0.83
N THR A 112 10.13 -11.00 0.15
CA THR A 112 8.68 -10.90 0.08
C THR A 112 8.24 -9.99 -1.05
N ILE A 113 8.76 -8.75 -1.13
CA ILE A 113 8.36 -7.80 -2.17
C ILE A 113 8.88 -8.23 -3.55
N GLY A 114 10.08 -8.83 -3.59
CA GLY A 114 10.64 -9.40 -4.82
C GLY A 114 9.76 -10.51 -5.40
N THR A 115 9.39 -11.48 -4.55
CA THR A 115 8.50 -12.58 -4.91
C THR A 115 7.10 -12.06 -5.28
N MET A 116 6.58 -11.07 -4.54
CA MET A 116 5.29 -10.45 -4.81
C MET A 116 5.23 -9.87 -6.22
N HIS A 117 6.15 -8.97 -6.60
CA HIS A 117 6.18 -8.40 -7.95
C HIS A 117 6.38 -9.46 -9.04
N TYR A 118 7.25 -10.44 -8.79
CA TYR A 118 7.49 -11.53 -9.74
C TYR A 118 6.20 -12.33 -10.04
N LEU A 119 5.45 -12.70 -9.00
CA LEU A 119 4.21 -13.47 -9.12
C LEU A 119 3.06 -12.62 -9.66
N MET A 120 2.93 -11.36 -9.20
CA MET A 120 1.90 -10.44 -9.66
C MET A 120 2.02 -10.15 -11.17
N ASN A 121 3.24 -10.08 -11.69
CA ASN A 121 3.47 -9.92 -13.13
C ASN A 121 3.03 -11.14 -13.98
N GLN A 122 2.67 -12.26 -13.36
CA GLN A 122 2.04 -13.40 -14.04
C GLN A 122 0.52 -13.26 -14.14
N VAL A 123 -0.09 -12.33 -13.40
CA VAL A 123 -1.53 -12.08 -13.37
C VAL A 123 -1.90 -11.13 -14.53
N LYS A 124 -2.97 -11.48 -15.25
CA LYS A 124 -3.52 -10.65 -16.32
C LYS A 124 -4.82 -10.01 -15.87
N LEU A 125 -4.78 -8.70 -15.61
CA LEU A 125 -5.99 -7.96 -15.27
C LEU A 125 -6.67 -7.46 -16.55
N GLU A 126 -7.94 -7.83 -16.74
CA GLU A 126 -8.69 -7.49 -17.96
C GLU A 126 -9.14 -6.02 -18.03
N ASN A 127 -9.09 -5.29 -16.92
CA ASN A 127 -9.52 -3.89 -16.86
C ASN A 127 -8.46 -3.00 -16.19
N TYR A 128 -8.59 -1.69 -16.40
CA TYR A 128 -7.72 -0.70 -15.78
C TYR A 128 -8.30 -0.23 -14.45
N GLN A 129 -7.48 -0.25 -13.39
CA GLN A 129 -7.81 0.45 -12.15
C GLN A 129 -7.32 1.90 -12.21
N GLU A 130 -8.22 2.86 -11.97
CA GLU A 130 -7.81 4.25 -11.84
C GLU A 130 -6.95 4.48 -10.60
N ASP A 131 -5.85 5.20 -10.75
CA ASP A 131 -5.05 5.70 -9.63
C ASP A 131 -5.81 6.81 -8.88
N ARG A 132 -6.44 6.45 -7.75
CA ARG A 132 -7.20 7.40 -6.91
C ARG A 132 -6.32 8.49 -6.28
N PHE A 133 -5.02 8.24 -6.26
CA PHE A 133 -4.00 9.10 -5.67
C PHE A 133 -3.15 9.80 -6.74
N LYS A 134 -3.63 9.84 -7.99
CA LYS A 134 -3.01 10.57 -9.10
C LYS A 134 -2.61 11.99 -8.70
N LEU A 135 -1.38 12.35 -9.01
CA LEU A 135 -0.72 13.56 -8.53
C LEU A 135 -1.53 14.83 -8.84
N GLU A 136 -1.93 14.99 -10.10
CA GLU A 136 -2.65 16.18 -10.58
C GLU A 136 -4.02 16.34 -9.89
N THR A 137 -4.72 15.22 -9.66
CA THR A 137 -6.02 15.21 -8.97
C THR A 137 -5.85 15.63 -7.52
N GLN A 138 -4.83 15.11 -6.83
CA GLN A 138 -4.56 15.45 -5.43
C GLN A 138 -4.10 16.90 -5.29
N TYR A 139 -3.25 17.37 -6.18
CA TYR A 139 -2.79 18.76 -6.24
C TYR A 139 -3.96 19.73 -6.45
N THR A 140 -4.82 19.46 -7.43
CA THR A 140 -6.01 20.28 -7.69
C THR A 140 -6.96 20.34 -6.48
N LYS A 141 -7.15 19.21 -5.79
CA LYS A 141 -7.96 19.16 -4.55
C LYS A 141 -7.32 19.97 -3.43
N ALA A 142 -6.00 19.89 -3.27
CA ALA A 142 -5.27 20.64 -2.25
C ALA A 142 -5.37 22.16 -2.50
N LEU A 143 -5.17 22.62 -3.75
CA LEU A 143 -5.32 24.03 -4.15
C LEU A 143 -6.74 24.58 -3.93
N ARG A 144 -7.76 23.74 -4.11
CA ARG A 144 -9.15 24.17 -3.85
C ARG A 144 -9.43 24.32 -2.36
N LYS A 145 -8.80 23.48 -1.53
CA LYS A 145 -8.97 23.53 -0.07
C LYS A 145 -8.18 24.68 0.55
N TRP A 146 -6.95 24.88 0.10
CA TRP A 146 -6.00 25.86 0.63
C TRP A 146 -5.71 26.90 -0.45
N ASN A 147 -6.09 28.15 -0.22
CA ASN A 147 -5.89 29.23 -1.19
C ASN A 147 -4.40 29.35 -1.59
N LEU A 148 -4.12 29.62 -2.87
CA LEU A 148 -2.77 29.57 -3.48
C LEU A 148 -1.72 30.38 -2.71
N THR A 149 -2.09 31.56 -2.19
CA THR A 149 -1.19 32.46 -1.43
C THR A 149 -0.72 31.87 -0.11
N ASP A 150 -1.55 31.08 0.57
CA ASP A 150 -1.16 30.45 1.84
C ASP A 150 -0.15 29.33 1.56
N PHE A 151 -0.24 28.71 0.39
CA PHE A 151 0.48 27.50 0.05
C PHE A 151 1.95 27.75 -0.32
N THR A 152 2.20 28.75 -1.18
CA THR A 152 3.55 29.07 -1.68
C THR A 152 4.49 29.58 -0.59
N THR A 153 3.96 30.07 0.53
CA THR A 153 4.75 30.48 1.69
C THR A 153 5.38 29.29 2.41
N TYR A 154 4.71 28.14 2.44
CA TYR A 154 5.17 26.98 3.19
C TYR A 154 5.90 25.94 2.35
N VAL A 155 5.54 25.81 1.06
CA VAL A 155 6.25 24.91 0.13
C VAL A 155 6.66 25.70 -1.11
N PRO A 156 7.85 26.33 -1.07
CA PRO A 156 8.41 27.00 -2.24
C PRO A 156 8.53 26.02 -3.42
N ASN A 157 8.24 26.49 -4.62
CA ASN A 157 8.38 25.75 -5.88
C ASN A 157 7.52 24.47 -5.99
N LEU A 158 6.41 24.35 -5.24
CA LEU A 158 5.54 23.17 -5.38
C LEU A 158 5.08 22.98 -6.84
N ASP A 159 4.68 24.05 -7.51
CA ASP A 159 4.13 23.99 -8.86
C ASP A 159 5.14 23.42 -9.86
N GLU A 160 6.41 23.82 -9.73
CA GLU A 160 7.53 23.31 -10.52
C GLU A 160 7.76 21.81 -10.24
N LEU A 161 7.77 21.42 -8.96
CA LEU A 161 7.95 20.03 -8.56
C LEU A 161 6.78 19.14 -9.05
N VAL A 162 5.54 19.62 -8.98
CA VAL A 162 4.37 18.92 -9.51
C VAL A 162 4.50 18.76 -11.03
N HIS A 163 4.96 19.81 -11.72
CA HIS A 163 5.16 19.76 -13.16
C HIS A 163 6.25 18.74 -13.56
N GLU A 164 7.39 18.75 -12.86
CA GLU A 164 8.50 17.80 -13.04
C GLU A 164 8.01 16.36 -12.90
N LEU A 165 7.27 16.06 -11.82
CA LEU A 165 6.90 14.70 -11.46
C LEU A 165 5.62 14.19 -12.16
N LYS A 166 4.87 15.07 -12.83
CA LYS A 166 3.64 14.69 -13.55
C LYS A 166 3.89 13.66 -14.63
N ILE A 167 4.99 13.79 -15.37
CA ILE A 167 5.35 12.84 -16.44
C ILE A 167 5.58 11.45 -15.83
N LEU A 168 6.33 11.40 -14.73
CA LEU A 168 6.62 10.16 -14.00
C LEU A 168 5.32 9.50 -13.48
N ASP A 169 4.41 10.26 -12.90
CA ASP A 169 3.12 9.77 -12.37
C ASP A 169 2.22 9.15 -13.45
N THR A 170 2.36 9.59 -14.70
CA THR A 170 1.62 9.05 -15.85
C THR A 170 2.34 7.92 -16.57
N THR A 171 3.60 7.63 -16.20
CA THR A 171 4.40 6.60 -16.87
C THR A 171 3.95 5.22 -16.39
N ASN A 172 3.63 4.34 -17.34
CA ASN A 172 3.30 2.94 -17.07
C ASN A 172 4.39 2.06 -17.65
N ASP A 173 5.17 1.41 -16.79
CA ASP A 173 6.24 0.50 -17.19
C ASP A 173 5.71 -0.93 -17.49
N GLY A 174 4.40 -1.16 -17.30
CA GLY A 174 3.75 -2.45 -17.55
C GLY A 174 3.82 -3.43 -16.38
N ASP A 175 4.42 -3.05 -15.25
CA ASP A 175 4.45 -3.86 -14.03
C ASP A 175 3.09 -3.83 -13.33
N LEU A 176 2.68 -4.95 -12.75
CA LEU A 176 1.57 -4.98 -11.81
C LEU A 176 2.07 -4.66 -10.39
N ILE A 177 1.60 -3.53 -9.85
CA ILE A 177 2.04 -2.99 -8.56
C ILE A 177 0.92 -3.04 -7.52
N HIS A 178 1.27 -3.15 -6.25
CA HIS A 178 0.34 -3.02 -5.12
C HIS A 178 -0.25 -1.61 -5.06
N GLY A 179 0.57 -0.58 -5.28
CA GLY A 179 0.10 0.77 -5.53
C GLY A 179 -0.19 1.63 -4.29
N ASP A 180 -0.17 1.02 -3.09
CA ASP A 180 -0.13 1.65 -1.76
C ASP A 180 0.74 0.83 -0.78
N LEU A 181 1.96 0.46 -1.17
CA LEU A 181 2.80 -0.49 -0.42
C LEU A 181 3.58 0.15 0.75
N GLY A 182 2.91 0.99 1.55
CA GLY A 182 3.49 1.51 2.79
C GLY A 182 3.51 0.46 3.91
N LYS A 183 4.36 0.65 4.93
CA LYS A 183 4.44 -0.29 6.09
C LYS A 183 3.12 -0.54 6.82
N TRP A 184 2.12 0.33 6.68
CA TRP A 184 0.78 0.14 7.26
C TRP A 184 0.02 -1.01 6.60
N ASN A 185 0.40 -1.39 5.37
CA ASN A 185 -0.15 -2.51 4.62
C ASN A 185 0.73 -3.77 4.72
N MET A 186 1.61 -3.84 5.73
CA MET A 186 2.48 -4.99 5.98
C MET A 186 2.29 -5.49 7.41
N LEU A 187 2.01 -6.79 7.53
CA LEU A 187 1.97 -7.51 8.78
C LEU A 187 3.30 -8.25 8.94
N PHE A 188 4.06 -7.86 9.97
CA PHE A 188 5.35 -8.45 10.27
C PHE A 188 5.17 -9.59 11.27
N HIS A 189 5.82 -10.71 10.98
CA HIS A 189 5.97 -11.86 11.87
C HIS A 189 7.45 -12.22 11.99
N SER A 190 7.78 -13.10 12.94
CA SER A 190 9.16 -13.57 13.12
C SER A 190 9.74 -14.29 11.88
N ASP A 191 8.90 -14.97 11.09
CA ASP A 191 9.30 -15.82 9.97
C ASP A 191 8.79 -15.34 8.60
N GLN A 192 7.93 -14.33 8.57
CA GLN A 192 7.31 -13.85 7.32
C GLN A 192 6.82 -12.40 7.37
N ILE A 193 6.57 -11.85 6.18
CA ILE A 193 5.82 -10.60 5.99
C ILE A 193 4.63 -10.90 5.10
N THR A 194 3.42 -10.55 5.58
CA THR A 194 2.20 -10.62 4.77
C THR A 194 1.75 -9.21 4.39
N VAL A 195 1.56 -8.99 3.10
CA VAL A 195 1.04 -7.75 2.51
C VAL A 195 -0.48 -7.82 2.47
N ILE A 196 -1.14 -6.74 2.90
CA ILE A 196 -2.61 -6.63 2.93
C ILE A 196 -3.05 -5.41 2.11
N ASP A 197 -4.35 -5.33 1.83
CA ASP A 197 -4.96 -4.18 1.16
C ASP A 197 -4.49 -3.93 -0.29
N PHE A 198 -4.66 -4.93 -1.15
CA PHE A 198 -4.47 -4.83 -2.60
C PHE A 198 -5.55 -3.99 -3.32
N GLY A 199 -6.28 -3.16 -2.58
CA GLY A 199 -7.37 -2.35 -3.12
C GLY A 199 -6.92 -1.26 -4.10
N GLU A 200 -5.62 -0.98 -4.20
CA GLU A 200 -5.00 -0.02 -5.14
C GLU A 200 -4.18 -0.68 -6.27
N VAL A 201 -4.30 -2.00 -6.43
CA VAL A 201 -3.53 -2.73 -7.43
C VAL A 201 -3.81 -2.21 -8.83
N ARG A 202 -2.74 -2.00 -9.60
CA ARG A 202 -2.84 -1.50 -10.97
C ARG A 202 -1.58 -1.75 -11.76
N TYR A 203 -1.66 -1.59 -13.08
CA TYR A 203 -0.46 -1.47 -13.90
C TYR A 203 0.22 -0.11 -13.65
N GLY A 204 1.53 -0.13 -13.46
CA GLY A 204 2.32 1.05 -13.18
C GLY A 204 3.81 0.73 -13.21
N SER A 205 4.58 1.47 -12.42
CA SER A 205 6.01 1.24 -12.25
C SER A 205 6.28 0.64 -10.89
N ARG A 206 6.98 -0.49 -10.84
CA ARG A 206 7.43 -1.12 -9.58
C ARG A 206 8.21 -0.18 -8.66
N TYR A 207 8.82 0.87 -9.22
CA TYR A 207 9.53 1.89 -8.46
C TYR A 207 8.62 2.68 -7.53
N MET A 208 7.31 2.76 -7.79
CA MET A 208 6.35 3.36 -6.87
C MET A 208 6.26 2.55 -5.56
N ASP A 209 6.15 1.22 -5.67
CA ASP A 209 6.12 0.32 -4.52
C ASP A 209 7.49 0.30 -3.80
N LEU A 210 8.60 0.28 -4.56
CA LEU A 210 9.94 0.37 -3.97
C LEU A 210 10.14 1.68 -3.19
N ALA A 211 9.67 2.81 -3.70
CA ALA A 211 9.71 4.09 -3.01
C ALA A 211 8.92 4.05 -1.68
N ALA A 212 7.73 3.45 -1.68
CA ALA A 212 6.92 3.27 -0.47
C ALA A 212 7.63 2.39 0.58
N VAL A 213 8.31 1.33 0.15
CA VAL A 213 9.05 0.42 1.02
C VAL A 213 10.30 1.08 1.60
N VAL A 214 11.12 1.72 0.75
CA VAL A 214 12.37 2.38 1.18
C VAL A 214 12.10 3.52 2.15
N THR A 215 11.07 4.33 1.90
CA THR A 215 10.65 5.39 2.83
C THR A 215 10.11 4.82 4.15
N SER A 216 9.53 3.62 4.12
CA SER A 216 9.07 2.91 5.32
C SER A 216 10.23 2.38 6.18
N ILE A 217 11.31 1.89 5.56
CA ILE A 217 12.55 1.47 6.26
C ILE A 217 13.14 2.65 7.03
N TRP A 218 13.28 3.81 6.38
CA TRP A 218 13.80 5.00 7.03
C TRP A 218 13.00 5.39 8.28
N GLY A 219 11.67 5.32 8.20
CA GLY A 219 10.79 5.65 9.33
C GLY A 219 10.90 4.71 10.55
N LYS A 220 11.85 3.76 10.56
CA LYS A 220 12.09 2.79 11.64
C LYS A 220 13.56 2.70 12.09
N VAL A 221 14.50 3.34 11.39
CA VAL A 221 15.94 3.32 11.74
C VAL A 221 16.36 4.61 12.43
N GLN A 222 17.38 4.53 13.28
CA GLN A 222 17.83 5.66 14.10
C GLN A 222 18.98 6.46 13.49
N THR A 223 19.74 5.87 12.56
CA THR A 223 20.91 6.50 11.93
C THR A 223 20.92 6.33 10.41
N VAL A 224 21.65 7.22 9.73
CA VAL A 224 21.82 7.19 8.27
C VAL A 224 22.58 5.93 7.83
N GLU A 225 23.58 5.50 8.58
CA GLU A 225 24.38 4.31 8.29
C GLU A 225 23.53 3.04 8.38
N THR A 226 22.69 2.95 9.41
CA THR A 226 21.75 1.84 9.56
C THR A 226 20.72 1.86 8.43
N CYS A 227 20.21 3.03 8.05
CA CYS A 227 19.35 3.17 6.88
C CYS A 227 20.01 2.65 5.61
N LYS A 228 21.24 3.11 5.34
CA LYS A 228 22.02 2.69 4.17
C LYS A 228 22.14 1.18 4.12
N SER A 229 22.57 0.56 5.22
CA SER A 229 22.72 -0.89 5.29
C SER A 229 21.41 -1.62 5.03
N GLN A 230 20.31 -1.20 5.66
CA GLN A 230 19.00 -1.84 5.51
C GLN A 230 18.41 -1.66 4.11
N VAL A 231 18.49 -0.46 3.53
CA VAL A 231 17.99 -0.17 2.18
C VAL A 231 18.76 -0.96 1.12
N LEU A 232 20.10 -0.96 1.17
CA LEU A 232 20.91 -1.72 0.20
C LEU A 232 20.67 -3.22 0.32
N LYS A 233 20.53 -3.73 1.55
CA LYS A 233 20.22 -5.13 1.84
C LYS A 233 18.83 -5.54 1.33
N PHE A 234 17.84 -4.67 1.49
CA PHE A 234 16.52 -4.86 0.90
C PHE A 234 16.59 -4.93 -0.63
N LEU A 235 17.26 -3.96 -1.26
CA LEU A 235 17.36 -3.88 -2.72
C LEU A 235 18.12 -5.08 -3.30
N ASP A 236 19.21 -5.52 -2.67
CA ASP A 236 19.96 -6.70 -3.07
C ASP A 236 19.05 -7.94 -3.13
N TRP A 237 18.32 -8.25 -2.05
CA TRP A 237 17.37 -9.35 -2.04
C TRP A 237 16.20 -9.18 -3.02
N TYR A 238 15.74 -7.96 -3.25
CA TYR A 238 14.71 -7.67 -4.26
C TYR A 238 15.19 -7.99 -5.69
N THR A 239 16.45 -7.65 -6.03
CA THR A 239 16.99 -7.83 -7.39
C THR A 239 17.12 -9.29 -7.80
N HIS A 240 17.22 -10.22 -6.85
CA HIS A 240 17.24 -11.66 -7.12
C HIS A 240 16.00 -12.15 -7.90
N PHE A 241 14.88 -11.42 -7.81
CA PHE A 241 13.62 -11.78 -8.46
C PHE A 241 13.24 -10.87 -9.64
N ASN A 242 13.71 -9.62 -9.66
CA ASN A 242 13.19 -8.57 -10.55
C ASN A 242 14.24 -7.88 -11.42
N GLY A 243 15.48 -8.40 -11.45
CA GLY A 243 16.58 -7.76 -12.17
C GLY A 243 17.08 -6.50 -11.45
N THR A 244 17.89 -5.70 -12.14
CA THR A 244 18.57 -4.56 -11.54
C THR A 244 17.63 -3.40 -11.19
N VAL A 245 18.04 -2.59 -10.22
CA VAL A 245 17.34 -1.36 -9.80
C VAL A 245 18.14 -0.16 -10.30
N ASP A 246 17.47 0.72 -11.03
CA ASP A 246 17.97 2.05 -11.40
C ASP A 246 17.75 3.00 -10.21
N TYR A 247 18.84 3.39 -9.55
CA TYR A 247 18.77 4.24 -8.37
C TYR A 247 18.33 5.67 -8.69
N ALA A 248 18.67 6.22 -9.85
CA ALA A 248 18.22 7.54 -10.27
C ALA A 248 16.69 7.55 -10.50
N LYS A 249 16.17 6.48 -11.11
CA LYS A 249 14.72 6.27 -11.25
C LYS A 249 14.05 6.10 -9.89
N LEU A 250 14.61 5.28 -9.00
CA LEU A 250 14.08 5.10 -7.63
C LEU A 250 14.03 6.41 -6.84
N ILE A 251 15.07 7.24 -6.91
CA ILE A 251 15.10 8.56 -6.28
C ILE A 251 13.94 9.44 -6.78
N SER A 252 13.67 9.42 -8.09
CA SER A 252 12.56 10.18 -8.68
C SER A 252 11.19 9.70 -8.18
N TYR A 253 11.03 8.38 -8.01
CA TYR A 253 9.80 7.82 -7.43
C TYR A 253 9.68 8.07 -5.92
N ILE A 254 10.78 8.19 -5.17
CA ILE A 254 10.75 8.61 -3.75
C ILE A 254 10.20 10.03 -3.63
N LYS A 255 10.65 10.95 -4.50
CA LYS A 255 10.10 12.32 -4.57
C LYS A 255 8.60 12.31 -4.86
N LEU A 256 8.19 11.54 -5.87
CA LEU A 256 6.78 11.41 -6.26
C LEU A 256 5.92 10.82 -5.14
N TRP A 257 6.36 9.74 -4.51
CA TRP A 257 5.67 9.10 -3.39
C TRP A 257 5.46 10.07 -2.22
N ASN A 258 6.52 10.77 -1.81
CA ASN A 258 6.45 11.75 -0.73
C ASN A 258 5.50 12.90 -1.06
N LEU A 259 5.58 13.43 -2.29
CA LEU A 259 4.70 14.50 -2.75
C LEU A 259 3.22 14.07 -2.76
N ARG A 260 2.93 12.86 -3.28
CA ARG A 260 1.57 12.30 -3.27
C ARG A 260 1.04 12.13 -1.84
N GLY A 261 1.87 11.64 -0.92
CA GLY A 261 1.54 11.52 0.50
C GLY A 261 1.21 12.86 1.14
N PHE A 262 2.03 13.88 0.89
CA PHE A 262 1.80 15.25 1.36
C PHE A 262 0.48 15.84 0.84
N LEU A 263 0.23 15.77 -0.47
CA LEU A 263 -1.02 16.26 -1.06
C LEU A 263 -2.24 15.50 -0.52
N SER A 264 -2.12 14.19 -0.31
CA SER A 264 -3.18 13.37 0.31
C SER A 264 -3.50 13.84 1.73
N ILE A 265 -2.51 14.22 2.54
CA ILE A 265 -2.73 14.78 3.87
C ILE A 265 -3.37 16.15 3.79
N LEU A 266 -2.87 17.02 2.91
CA LEU A 266 -3.43 18.36 2.71
C LEU A 266 -4.92 18.34 2.38
N THR A 267 -5.35 17.40 1.55
CA THR A 267 -6.78 17.28 1.20
C THR A 267 -7.66 16.82 2.36
N LYS A 268 -7.07 16.22 3.41
CA LYS A 268 -7.79 15.60 4.53
C LYS A 268 -7.69 16.38 5.84
N THR A 269 -6.54 16.97 6.15
CA THR A 269 -6.32 17.72 7.40
C THR A 269 -7.02 19.07 7.35
N ASP A 270 -7.51 19.55 8.50
CA ASP A 270 -8.05 20.91 8.64
C ASP A 270 -7.02 21.91 9.21
N GLU A 271 -5.81 21.42 9.50
CA GLU A 271 -4.70 22.21 10.02
C GLU A 271 -3.52 22.17 9.03
N LEU A 272 -3.29 23.29 8.33
CA LEU A 272 -2.22 23.42 7.32
C LEU A 272 -0.83 23.15 7.92
N ILE A 273 -0.57 23.67 9.12
CA ILE A 273 0.73 23.54 9.78
C ILE A 273 1.13 22.07 10.00
N ASN A 274 0.17 21.18 10.25
CA ASN A 274 0.45 19.75 10.42
C ASN A 274 0.89 19.11 9.11
N ALA A 275 0.30 19.52 7.98
CA ALA A 275 0.71 19.05 6.67
C ALA A 275 2.11 19.58 6.30
N VAL A 276 2.41 20.83 6.61
CA VAL A 276 3.72 21.45 6.35
C VAL A 276 4.81 20.78 7.18
N ASN A 277 4.61 20.62 8.48
CA ASN A 277 5.56 19.92 9.35
C ASN A 277 5.80 18.47 8.88
N TYR A 278 4.75 17.82 8.37
CA TYR A 278 4.88 16.49 7.78
C TYR A 278 5.69 16.52 6.48
N TYR A 279 5.48 17.51 5.62
CA TYR A 279 6.25 17.68 4.38
C TYR A 279 7.73 17.93 4.66
N ASP A 280 8.07 18.81 5.60
CA ASP A 280 9.46 19.09 5.99
C ASP A 280 10.15 17.81 6.47
N LYS A 281 9.44 16.99 7.24
CA LYS A 281 9.92 15.68 7.64
C LYS A 281 10.17 14.78 6.43
N LEU A 282 9.25 14.72 5.47
CA LEU A 282 9.43 13.94 4.25
C LEU A 282 10.63 14.42 3.42
N ARG A 283 10.85 15.73 3.30
CA ARG A 283 11.98 16.32 2.56
C ARG A 283 13.33 16.02 3.22
N ASN A 284 13.40 16.08 4.54
CA ASN A 284 14.59 15.67 5.27
C ASN A 284 14.89 14.17 5.06
N ASN A 285 13.85 13.33 5.10
CA ASN A 285 13.98 11.89 4.83
C ASN A 285 14.43 11.62 3.39
N GLU A 286 13.88 12.36 2.43
CA GLU A 286 14.25 12.28 1.01
C GLU A 286 15.74 12.59 0.82
N SER A 287 16.24 13.68 1.39
CA SER A 287 17.66 14.05 1.28
C SER A 287 18.59 12.95 1.80
N ILE A 288 18.20 12.27 2.87
CA ILE A 288 18.97 11.17 3.45
C ILE A 288 18.95 9.95 2.52
N LEU A 289 17.77 9.59 2.00
CA LEU A 289 17.63 8.47 1.07
C LEU A 289 18.38 8.71 -0.24
N ILE A 290 18.41 9.97 -0.72
CA ILE A 290 19.21 10.37 -1.87
C ILE A 290 20.70 10.19 -1.58
N ASP A 291 21.19 10.58 -0.40
CA ASP A 291 22.60 10.37 -0.03
C ASP A 291 22.95 8.87 0.07
N VAL A 292 22.03 8.07 0.61
CA VAL A 292 22.15 6.61 0.71
C VAL A 292 22.29 5.96 -0.66
N LEU A 293 21.43 6.33 -1.62
CA LEU A 293 21.34 5.74 -2.95
C LEU A 293 22.33 6.34 -3.95
N GLY A 294 22.67 7.63 -3.81
CA GLY A 294 23.63 8.31 -4.68
C GLY A 294 25.08 7.87 -4.43
N LYS A 295 25.40 7.40 -3.23
CA LYS A 295 26.73 6.87 -2.87
C LYS A 295 26.91 5.38 -3.19
N SER A 296 25.96 4.73 -3.86
CA SER A 296 26.08 3.33 -4.28
C SER A 296 26.52 3.15 -5.74
N GLU A 297 26.80 4.24 -6.46
CA GLU A 297 27.37 4.21 -7.82
C GLU A 297 28.91 4.15 -7.86
N SER A 298 29.58 3.95 -6.71
CA SER A 298 31.04 3.83 -6.58
C SER A 298 31.48 2.41 -6.21
#